data_AF-F6GYZ1-F1
#
_entry.id   AF-F6GYZ1-F1
#
_cell.length_a   1.000
_cell.length_b   1.000
_cell.length_c   1.000
_cell.angle_alpha   90.00
_cell.angle_beta   90.00
_cell.angle_gamma   90.00
#
_symmetry.space_group_name_H-M   'P 1'
#
loop_
_entity.id
_entity.type
_entity.pdbx_description
1 polymer ?
#
loop_
_entity_poly.entity_id
_entity_poly.type
_entity_poly.pdbx_seq_one_letter_code
_entity_poly.pdbx_strand_id
1 'polypeptide(L)'
;MEEFTLQGMDNNFLSGASSVMVARGALWNASVFSPEGKVPWEDVKIEYIRKSILWDNDIKSTKHTLKEMIMHHSCLELPEGKAVIKSETLADLAKLYGEEKYYQFVRGNRLLLKGSW
;
A
#
# COMPACT_ATOMS: atom_id res chain seq x y z
N MET A 1 21.73 7.48 0.17
CA MET A 1 21.19 6.19 -0.33
C MET A 1 20.60 6.53 -1.69
N GLU A 2 21.13 6.01 -2.79
CA GLU A 2 20.59 6.31 -4.12
C GLU A 2 19.16 5.81 -4.24
N GLU A 3 18.25 6.69 -4.66
CA GLU A 3 16.87 6.32 -4.93
C GLU A 3 16.80 5.53 -6.25
N PHE A 4 16.44 4.25 -6.17
CA PHE A 4 16.05 3.48 -7.35
C PHE A 4 14.72 4.04 -7.88
N THR A 5 14.77 4.78 -8.98
CA THR A 5 13.63 5.13 -9.85
C THR A 5 13.69 4.25 -11.10
N LEU A 6 12.59 4.11 -11.85
CA LEU A 6 12.61 3.42 -13.16
C LEU A 6 13.68 3.99 -14.09
N GLN A 7 13.84 5.31 -14.09
CA GLN A 7 14.91 5.97 -14.85
C GLN A 7 16.33 5.64 -14.34
N GLY A 8 16.46 5.31 -13.05
CA GLY A 8 17.68 4.70 -12.48
C GLY A 8 17.80 3.20 -12.76
N MET A 9 16.71 2.49 -13.05
CA MET A 9 16.70 1.09 -13.48
C MET A 9 17.07 0.93 -14.95
N ASP A 10 16.74 1.90 -15.81
CA ASP A 10 17.16 1.91 -17.21
C ASP A 10 18.68 2.16 -17.36
N ASN A 11 19.32 2.73 -16.33
CA ASN A 11 20.78 2.84 -16.23
C ASN A 11 21.48 1.49 -15.91
N ASN A 12 20.76 0.35 -15.99
CA ASN A 12 21.31 -1.01 -15.82
C ASN A 12 22.35 -1.45 -16.87
N PHE A 13 22.85 -0.54 -17.71
CA PHE A 13 24.10 -0.72 -18.45
C PHE A 13 25.25 -1.22 -17.56
N LEU A 14 25.20 -0.99 -16.24
CA LEU A 14 26.22 -1.44 -15.28
C LEU A 14 26.19 -2.94 -14.95
N SER A 15 25.07 -3.65 -15.11
CA SER A 15 24.95 -5.07 -14.71
C SER A 15 24.84 -6.06 -15.86
N GLY A 16 24.42 -5.61 -17.06
CA GLY A 16 24.17 -6.49 -18.21
C GLY A 16 22.99 -7.45 -18.02
N ALA A 17 22.17 -7.26 -16.99
CA ALA A 17 21.02 -8.11 -16.70
C ALA A 17 19.86 -7.86 -17.69
N SER A 18 19.13 -8.93 -18.04
CA SER A 18 17.94 -8.84 -18.90
C SER A 18 16.69 -8.31 -18.20
N SER A 19 16.68 -8.33 -16.87
CA SER A 19 15.59 -7.85 -16.02
C SER A 19 16.09 -7.59 -14.60
N VAL A 20 15.32 -6.81 -13.82
CA VAL A 20 15.65 -6.46 -12.43
C VAL A 20 14.48 -6.73 -11.50
N MET A 21 14.78 -7.25 -10.32
CA MET A 21 13.84 -7.44 -9.22
C MET A 21 14.01 -6.33 -8.19
N VAL A 22 12.90 -5.73 -7.77
CA VAL A 22 12.89 -4.59 -6.85
C VAL A 22 12.07 -4.98 -5.63
N ALA A 23 12.70 -5.02 -4.46
CA ALA A 23 12.05 -5.41 -3.21
C ALA A 23 11.75 -4.19 -2.31
N ARG A 24 12.76 -3.68 -1.59
CA ARG A 24 12.57 -2.58 -0.61
C ARG A 24 11.98 -1.30 -1.23
N GLY A 25 12.45 -0.90 -2.40
CA GLY A 25 11.90 0.26 -3.10
C GLY A 25 10.41 0.11 -3.42
N ALA A 26 9.99 -1.08 -3.84
CA ALA A 26 8.59 -1.40 -4.10
C ALA A 26 7.73 -1.46 -2.82
N LEU A 27 8.30 -1.95 -1.72
CA LEU A 27 7.64 -1.97 -0.42
C LEU A 27 7.32 -0.56 0.08
N TRP A 28 8.25 0.40 -0.08
CA TRP A 28 8.05 1.77 0.39
C TRP A 28 7.20 2.61 -0.54
N ASN A 29 7.27 2.35 -1.85
CA ASN A 29 6.43 2.99 -2.83
C ASN A 29 6.33 2.12 -4.10
N ALA A 30 5.22 1.40 -4.25
CA ALA A 30 4.98 0.52 -5.39
C ALA A 30 4.91 1.25 -6.74
N SER A 31 4.72 2.57 -6.74
CA SER A 31 4.80 3.39 -7.96
C SER A 31 6.21 3.48 -8.53
N VAL A 32 7.21 2.88 -7.88
CA VAL A 32 8.51 2.63 -8.51
C VAL A 32 8.36 1.87 -9.84
N PHE A 33 7.28 1.13 -10.07
CA PHE A 33 7.00 0.44 -11.33
C PHE A 33 6.11 1.24 -12.30
N SER A 34 5.70 2.45 -11.94
CA SER A 34 4.85 3.31 -12.77
C SER A 34 5.64 3.91 -13.92
N PRO A 35 5.27 3.66 -15.20
CA PRO A 35 5.95 4.27 -16.33
C PRO A 35 5.77 5.80 -16.36
N GLU A 36 4.74 6.33 -15.72
CA GLU A 36 4.50 7.77 -15.54
C GLU A 36 5.37 8.39 -14.42
N GLY A 37 6.18 7.57 -13.74
CA GLY A 37 7.03 7.98 -12.63
C GLY A 37 6.40 7.76 -11.26
N LYS A 38 7.22 8.00 -10.22
CA LYS A 38 6.78 7.85 -8.82
C LYS A 38 5.67 8.84 -8.50
N VAL A 39 4.63 8.36 -7.84
CA VAL A 39 3.56 9.20 -7.26
C VAL A 39 3.76 9.33 -5.74
N PRO A 40 3.11 10.30 -5.07
CA PRO A 40 3.17 10.45 -3.61
C PRO A 40 2.85 9.13 -2.89
N TRP A 41 3.63 8.80 -1.86
CA TRP A 41 3.45 7.55 -1.12
C TRP A 41 2.11 7.52 -0.36
N GLU A 42 1.56 8.69 -0.06
CA GLU A 42 0.23 8.88 0.53
C GLU A 42 -0.86 8.28 -0.37
N ASP A 43 -0.78 8.52 -1.69
CA ASP A 43 -1.74 7.98 -2.65
C ASP A 43 -1.61 6.46 -2.80
N VAL A 44 -0.36 5.97 -2.84
CA VAL A 44 -0.07 4.52 -2.91
C VAL A 44 -0.57 3.79 -1.67
N LYS A 45 -0.43 4.40 -0.50
CA LYS A 45 -0.93 3.87 0.77
C LYS A 45 -2.46 3.77 0.80
N ILE A 46 -3.17 4.80 0.30
CA ILE A 46 -4.63 4.75 0.17
C ILE A 46 -5.06 3.65 -0.80
N GLU A 47 -4.43 3.54 -1.97
CA GLU A 47 -4.74 2.47 -2.92
C GLU A 47 -4.43 1.07 -2.34
N TYR A 48 -3.33 0.92 -1.59
CA TYR A 48 -3.03 -0.32 -0.88
C TYR A 48 -4.14 -0.71 0.08
N ILE A 49 -4.68 0.24 0.85
CA ILE A 49 -5.83 0.01 1.75
C ILE A 49 -7.06 -0.42 0.96
N ARG A 50 -7.37 0.26 -0.16
CA ARG A 50 -8.49 -0.12 -1.04
C ARG A 50 -8.32 -1.54 -1.58
N LYS A 51 -7.11 -1.96 -1.95
CA LYS A 51 -6.82 -3.35 -2.35
C LYS A 51 -6.95 -4.32 -1.17
N SER A 52 -6.46 -3.98 0.02
CA SER A 52 -6.62 -4.81 1.23
C SER A 52 -8.09 -5.03 1.56
N ILE A 53 -8.92 -3.99 1.46
CA ILE A 53 -10.38 -4.07 1.59
C ILE A 53 -10.97 -4.99 0.52
N LEU A 54 -10.63 -4.77 -0.75
CA LEU A 54 -11.16 -5.52 -1.89
C LEU A 54 -10.88 -7.03 -1.81
N TRP A 55 -9.75 -7.41 -1.23
CA TRP A 55 -9.32 -8.80 -1.11
C TRP A 55 -9.47 -9.42 0.27
N ASP A 56 -10.05 -8.68 1.24
CA ASP A 56 -10.23 -9.14 2.63
C ASP A 56 -8.91 -9.53 3.29
N ASN A 57 -7.87 -8.74 3.01
CA ASN A 57 -6.52 -9.02 3.47
C ASN A 57 -6.46 -9.04 5.00
N ASP A 58 -5.62 -9.91 5.55
CA ASP A 58 -5.42 -9.96 6.99
C ASP A 58 -4.94 -8.61 7.54
N ILE A 59 -5.52 -8.20 8.67
CA ILE A 59 -5.24 -6.90 9.27
C ILE A 59 -3.81 -6.79 9.80
N LYS A 60 -3.21 -7.89 10.27
CA LYS A 60 -1.81 -7.86 10.78
C LYS A 60 -0.85 -7.63 9.62
N SER A 61 -1.05 -8.34 8.51
CA SER A 61 -0.28 -8.17 7.28
C SER A 61 -0.44 -6.76 6.70
N THR A 62 -1.68 -6.28 6.60
CA THR A 62 -1.98 -4.91 6.13
C THR A 62 -1.26 -3.86 6.97
N LYS A 63 -1.37 -3.95 8.31
CA LYS A 63 -0.68 -3.04 9.23
C LYS A 63 0.83 -3.14 9.14
N HIS A 64 1.40 -4.33 8.90
CA HIS A 64 2.84 -4.47 8.76
C HIS A 64 3.34 -3.66 7.56
N THR A 65 2.74 -3.83 6.38
CA THR A 65 3.11 -3.07 5.18
C THR A 65 2.92 -1.57 5.36
N LEU A 66 1.79 -1.13 5.95
CA LEU A 66 1.56 0.29 6.23
C LEU A 66 2.63 0.88 7.16
N LYS A 67 3.04 0.14 8.19
CA LYS A 67 4.12 0.58 9.09
C LYS A 67 5.46 0.68 8.38
N GLU A 68 5.80 -0.25 7.47
CA GLU A 68 7.02 -0.15 6.66
C GLU A 68 7.03 1.11 5.78
N MET A 69 5.90 1.43 5.14
CA MET A 69 5.75 2.67 4.37
C MET A 69 5.92 3.92 5.27
N ILE A 70 5.25 3.95 6.43
CA ILE A 70 5.31 5.10 7.37
C ILE A 70 6.71 5.24 7.99
N MET A 71 7.37 4.16 8.36
CA MET A 71 8.73 4.20 8.93
C MET A 71 9.75 4.74 7.94
N HIS A 72 9.55 4.52 6.64
CA HIS A 72 10.46 5.03 5.62
C HIS A 72 10.24 6.53 5.32
N HIS A 73 8.99 6.97 5.19
CA HIS A 73 8.66 8.34 4.75
C HIS A 73 8.34 9.32 5.88
N SER A 74 8.05 8.83 7.08
CA SER A 74 7.55 9.62 8.22
C SER A 74 8.00 9.00 9.56
N CYS A 75 7.13 8.95 10.57
CA CYS A 75 7.45 8.39 11.88
C CYS A 75 6.22 7.73 12.53
N LEU A 76 6.41 6.55 13.13
CA LEU A 76 5.35 5.81 13.81
C LEU A 76 4.85 6.49 15.09
N GLU A 77 5.63 7.40 15.67
CA GLU A 77 5.24 8.14 16.89
C GLU A 77 4.27 9.29 16.62
N LEU A 78 4.06 9.64 15.34
CA LEU A 78 3.09 10.64 14.93
C LEU A 78 1.65 10.09 14.98
N PRO A 79 0.63 10.97 14.97
CA PRO A 79 -0.77 10.57 15.12
C PRO A 79 -1.21 9.48 14.13
N GLU A 80 -0.79 9.56 12.87
CA GLU A 80 -1.10 8.55 11.86
C GLU A 80 -0.55 7.16 12.23
N GLY A 81 0.75 7.07 12.55
CA GLY A 81 1.39 5.82 12.93
C GLY A 81 0.75 5.18 14.16
N LYS A 82 0.45 5.99 15.18
CA LYS A 82 -0.29 5.56 16.38
C LYS A 82 -1.70 5.06 16.05
N ALA A 83 -2.41 5.73 15.15
CA ALA A 83 -3.74 5.31 14.72
C ALA A 83 -3.72 3.99 13.93
N VAL A 84 -2.73 3.79 13.03
CA VAL A 84 -2.53 2.51 12.34
C VAL A 84 -2.24 1.40 13.35
N ILE A 85 -1.37 1.63 14.34
CA ILE A 85 -1.06 0.67 15.40
C ILE A 85 -2.30 0.31 16.22
N LYS A 86 -3.19 1.27 16.51
CA LYS A 86 -4.42 1.06 17.27
C LYS A 86 -5.54 0.36 16.48
N SER A 87 -5.53 0.44 15.15
CA SER A 87 -6.57 -0.15 14.31
C SER A 87 -6.63 -1.67 14.47
N GLU A 88 -7.84 -2.23 14.62
CA GLU A 88 -8.07 -3.67 14.85
C GLU A 88 -8.73 -4.34 13.64
N THR A 89 -9.31 -3.56 12.75
CA THR A 89 -10.04 -4.04 11.57
C THR A 89 -9.70 -3.24 10.31
N LEU A 90 -10.01 -3.80 9.14
CA LEU A 90 -9.96 -3.05 7.87
C LEU A 90 -10.97 -1.89 7.85
N ALA A 91 -12.05 -1.94 8.64
CA ALA A 91 -13.00 -0.85 8.77
C ALA A 91 -12.38 0.35 9.53
N ASP A 92 -11.56 0.09 10.55
CA ASP A 92 -10.82 1.14 11.26
C ASP A 92 -9.82 1.84 10.33
N LEU A 93 -9.10 1.07 9.51
CA LEU A 93 -8.19 1.63 8.51
C LEU A 93 -8.94 2.39 7.43
N ALA A 94 -10.06 1.85 6.94
CA ALA A 94 -10.92 2.58 6.00
C ALA A 94 -11.34 3.93 6.60
N LYS A 95 -11.70 3.94 7.89
CA LYS A 95 -12.06 5.18 8.60
C LYS A 95 -10.91 6.16 8.74
N LEU A 96 -9.74 5.66 9.11
CA LEU A 96 -8.54 6.48 9.27
C LEU A 96 -8.15 7.20 7.98
N TYR A 97 -8.38 6.58 6.83
CA TYR A 97 -7.97 7.08 5.52
C TYR A 97 -9.12 7.59 4.63
N GLY A 98 -10.34 7.74 5.16
CA GLY A 98 -11.48 8.31 4.42
C GLY A 98 -12.09 7.38 3.35
N GLU A 99 -11.89 6.08 3.48
CA GLU A 99 -12.30 5.02 2.56
C GLU A 99 -13.54 4.22 3.06
N GLU A 100 -14.30 4.75 4.01
CA GLU A 100 -15.44 4.05 4.61
C GLU A 100 -16.54 3.74 3.59
N LYS A 101 -16.83 4.69 2.69
CA LYS A 101 -17.83 4.49 1.62
C LYS A 101 -17.43 3.31 0.73
N TYR A 102 -16.14 3.22 0.39
CA TYR A 102 -15.62 2.12 -0.40
C TYR A 102 -15.65 0.79 0.36
N TYR A 103 -15.29 0.79 1.65
CA TYR A 103 -15.43 -0.38 2.51
C TYR A 103 -16.85 -0.93 2.53
N GLN A 104 -17.86 -0.06 2.74
CA GLN A 104 -19.26 -0.46 2.76
C GLN A 104 -19.73 -0.98 1.39
N PHE A 105 -19.31 -0.35 0.30
CA PHE A 105 -19.62 -0.81 -1.06
C PHE A 105 -19.09 -2.24 -1.31
N VAL A 106 -17.81 -2.50 -1.01
CA VAL A 106 -17.21 -3.82 -1.19
C VAL A 106 -17.88 -4.87 -0.31
N ARG A 107 -18.13 -4.55 0.97
CA ARG A 107 -18.78 -5.46 1.91
C ARG A 107 -20.22 -5.79 1.51
N GLY A 108 -20.99 -4.80 1.06
CA GLY A 108 -22.34 -5.00 0.54
C GLY A 108 -22.36 -5.98 -0.64
N ASN A 109 -21.48 -5.78 -1.62
CA ASN A 109 -21.41 -6.65 -2.80
C ASN A 109 -20.99 -8.08 -2.46
N ARG A 110 -20.08 -8.27 -1.48
CA ARG A 110 -19.71 -9.62 -1.01
C ARG A 110 -20.87 -10.36 -0.36
N LEU A 111 -21.70 -9.66 0.41
CA LEU A 111 -22.86 -10.27 1.05
C LEU A 111 -23.90 -10.71 0.01
N LEU A 112 -24.13 -9.90 -1.03
CA LEU A 112 -25.00 -10.25 -2.15
C LEU A 112 -24.53 -11.54 -2.87
N LEU A 113 -23.23 -11.66 -3.15
CA LEU A 113 -22.66 -12.85 -3.79
C LEU A 113 -22.74 -14.11 -2.90
N LYS A 114 -22.63 -13.95 -1.57
CA LYS A 114 -22.76 -15.09 -0.64
C LYS A 114 -24.19 -15.59 -0.47
N GLY A 115 -25.20 -14.75 -0.69
CA GLY A 115 -26.62 -15.12 -0.62
C GLY A 115 -27.19 -15.70 -1.91
N SER A 116 -26.36 -15.94 -2.94
CA SER A 116 -26.78 -16.36 -4.29
C SER A 116 -26.66 -17.87 -4.56
N TRP A 117 -26.55 -18.70 -3.52
CA TRP A 117 -26.43 -20.17 -3.62
C TRP A 117 -27.38 -20.87 -2.67
#